data_AF-A0A961QSA0-F1
#
_entry.id   AF-A0A961QSA0-F1
#
_cell.length_a   1.000
_cell.length_b   1.000
_cell.length_c   1.000
_cell.angle_alpha   90.00
_cell.angle_beta   90.00
_cell.angle_gamma   90.00
#
_symmetry.space_group_name_H-M   'P 1'
#
loop_
_entity.id
_entity.type
_entity.pdbx_description
1 polymer ?
#
loop_
_entity_poly.entity_id
_entity_poly.type
_entity_poly.pdbx_seq_one_letter_code
_entity_poly.pdbx_strand_id
1 'polypeptide(L)' 'MTGTIDFYTNPMSRGRIAHWMLEEVGAPYRTHYLGFGPEMNRAEYLAINPLGKVPAI' A
#
# COMPACT_ATOMS: atom_id res chain seq x y z
N MET A 1 5.71 -17.70 11.88
CA MET A 1 6.53 -16.90 10.95
C MET A 1 5.76 -15.63 10.67
N THR A 2 6.22 -14.48 11.14
CA THR A 2 5.64 -13.20 10.72
C THR A 2 6.20 -12.88 9.34
N GLY A 3 5.35 -12.92 8.31
CA GLY A 3 5.73 -12.50 6.96
C GLY A 3 5.81 -10.98 6.89
N THR A 4 6.72 -10.46 6.06
CA THR A 4 6.80 -9.03 5.76
C THR A 4 5.57 -8.60 4.95
N ILE A 5 4.91 -7.51 5.36
CA ILE A 5 3.72 -6.96 4.68
C ILE A 5 4.14 -6.14 3.45
N ASP A 6 3.51 -6.36 2.29
CA ASP A 6 3.70 -5.51 1.11
C ASP A 6 2.70 -4.34 1.12
N PHE A 7 3.17 -3.15 1.51
CA PHE A 7 2.32 -1.98 1.71
C PHE A 7 2.35 -1.04 0.50
N TYR A 8 1.26 -1.04 -0.28
CA TYR A 8 1.09 -0.17 -1.44
C TYR A 8 0.42 1.15 -1.04
N THR A 9 1.08 2.28 -1.29
CA THR A 9 0.60 3.59 -0.84
C THR A 9 1.03 4.74 -1.74
N ASN A 10 0.54 5.94 -1.45
CA ASN A 10 1.03 7.20 -2.00
C ASN A 10 1.20 8.22 -0.85
N PRO A 11 2.29 9.01 -0.77
CA PRO A 11 2.53 9.96 0.32
C PRO A 11 1.43 11.01 0.50
N MET A 12 0.73 11.36 -0.58
CA MET A 12 -0.36 12.34 -0.62
C MET A 12 -1.74 11.70 -0.43
N SER A 13 -1.81 10.40 -0.13
CA SER A 13 -3.07 9.67 0.10
C SER A 13 -3.40 9.50 1.58
N ARG A 14 -4.61 8.96 1.84
CA ARG A 14 -5.03 8.52 3.19
C ARG A 14 -4.30 7.27 3.67
N GLY A 15 -3.38 6.70 2.87
CA GLY A 15 -2.54 5.57 3.26
C GLY A 15 -1.64 5.84 4.46
N ARG A 16 -1.39 7.11 4.81
CA ARG A 16 -0.65 7.49 6.02
C ARG A 16 -1.25 6.93 7.31
N ILE A 17 -2.57 6.68 7.36
CA ILE A 17 -3.22 6.06 8.53
C ILE A 17 -2.75 4.61 8.70
N ALA A 18 -2.72 3.84 7.61
CA ALA A 18 -2.22 2.46 7.65
C ALA A 18 -0.73 2.42 7.96
N HIS A 19 0.06 3.35 7.39
CA HIS A 19 1.48 3.48 7.72
C HIS A 19 1.70 3.71 9.22
N TRP A 20 0.98 4.64 9.84
CA TRP A 20 1.07 4.84 11.29
C TRP A 20 0.76 3.59 12.10
N MET A 21 -0.28 2.83 11.74
CA MET A 21 -0.58 1.58 12.44
C MET A 21 0.53 0.53 12.27
N LEU A 22 1.16 0.44 11.09
CA LEU A 22 2.28 -0.48 10.86
C LEU A 22 3.49 -0.15 11.74
N GLU A 23 3.79 1.15 11.89
CA GLU A 23 4.83 1.63 12.82
C GLU A 23 4.46 1.35 14.29
N GLU A 24 3.23 1.71 14.69
CA GLU A 24 2.77 1.60 16.08
C GLU A 24 2.84 0.17 16.61
N VAL A 25 2.50 -0.81 15.77
CA VAL A 25 2.54 -2.24 16.14
C VAL A 25 3.90 -2.90 15.87
N GLY A 26 4.87 -2.16 15.33
CA GLY A 26 6.19 -2.68 14.99
C GLY A 26 6.16 -3.79 13.94
N ALA A 27 5.21 -3.77 13.01
CA ALA A 27 5.10 -4.80 11.98
C ALA A 27 6.23 -4.66 10.95
N PRO A 28 6.85 -5.76 10.48
CA PRO A 28 7.76 -5.71 9.35
C PRO A 28 6.95 -5.48 8.06
N TYR A 29 7.29 -4.43 7.30
CA TYR A 29 6.63 -4.14 6.03
C TYR A 29 7.61 -3.57 4.99
N ARG A 30 7.23 -3.67 3.71
CA ARG A 30 7.89 -3.06 2.57
C ARG A 30 6.94 -2.09 1.89
N THR A 31 7.37 -0.84 1.73
CA THR A 31 6.56 0.16 1.03
C THR A 31 6.74 0.09 -0.47
N HIS A 32 5.62 0.07 -1.19
CA HIS A 32 5.55 0.26 -2.63
C HIS A 32 4.80 1.56 -2.90
N TYR A 33 5.52 2.58 -3.36
CA TYR A 33 4.89 3.84 -3.72
C TYR A 33 4.28 3.76 -5.12
N LEU A 34 3.04 4.21 -5.24
CA LEU A 34 2.31 4.29 -6.50
C LEU A 34 1.95 5.73 -6.81
N GLY A 35 2.29 6.19 -8.01
CA GLY A 35 1.77 7.42 -8.58
C GLY A 35 0.24 7.34 -8.77
N PHE A 36 -0.46 8.47 -8.60
CA PHE A 36 -1.87 8.52 -8.96
C PHE A 36 -2.06 8.35 -10.47
N GLY A 37 -3.18 7.76 -10.87
CA GLY A 37 -3.53 7.57 -12.29
C GLY A 37 -2.95 6.27 -12.85
N PRO A 38 -2.08 6.29 -13.87
CA PRO A 38 -1.71 5.08 -14.62
C PRO A 38 -1.19 3.92 -13.75
N GLU A 39 -0.35 4.22 -12.76
CA GLU A 39 0.23 3.17 -11.91
C GLU A 39 -0.80 2.45 -11.03
N MET A 40 -1.89 3.13 -10.61
CA MET A 40 -2.97 2.52 -9.84
C MET A 40 -3.99 1.77 -10.71
N ASN A 41 -3.89 1.88 -12.04
CA ASN A 41 -4.75 1.21 -13.00
C ASN A 41 -4.03 0.12 -13.80
N ARG A 42 -2.75 -0.14 -13.50
CA ARG A 42 -2.00 -1.23 -14.15
C ARG A 42 -2.56 -2.59 -13.70
N ALA A 43 -2.55 -3.56 -14.60
CA ALA A 43 -3.11 -4.88 -14.34
C ALA A 43 -2.49 -5.55 -13.10
N GLU A 44 -1.19 -5.34 -12.87
CA GLU A 44 -0.46 -5.89 -11.73
C GLU A 44 -0.97 -5.35 -10.40
N TYR A 45 -1.35 -4.07 -10.33
CA TYR A 45 -1.90 -3.49 -9.10
C TYR A 45 -3.39 -3.76 -8.94
N LEU A 46 -4.14 -3.76 -10.05
CA LEU A 46 -5.56 -4.12 -10.02
C LEU A 46 -5.80 -5.58 -9.62
N ALA A 47 -4.85 -6.48 -9.87
CA ALA A 47 -4.88 -7.83 -9.34
C ALA A 47 -4.81 -7.89 -7.79
N ILE A 48 -4.22 -6.86 -7.17
CA ILE A 48 -4.13 -6.72 -5.69
C ILE A 48 -5.38 -6.01 -5.17
N ASN A 49 -5.72 -4.86 -5.76
CA ASN A 49 -6.93 -4.11 -5.43
C ASN A 49 -7.68 -3.70 -6.71
N PRO A 50 -8.75 -4.42 -7.08
CA PRO A 50 -9.55 -4.13 -8.28
C PRO A 50 -10.18 -2.74 -8.30
N LEU A 51 -10.27 -2.06 -7.15
CA LEU A 51 -10.77 -0.68 -7.07
C LEU A 51 -9.75 0.37 -7.52
N GLY A 52 -8.47 0.01 -7.69
CA GLY A 52 -7.41 0.93 -8.09
C GLY A 52 -7.16 2.04 -7.08
N LYS A 53 -7.30 1.74 -5.78
CA LYS A 53 -7.15 2.71 -4.68
C LYS A 53 -6.07 2.29 -3.69
N VAL A 54 -5.31 3.26 -3.20
CA VAL A 54 -4.39 3.09 -2.06
C VAL A 54 -5.02 3.60 -0.76
N PRO A 55 -4.65 3.07 0.42
CA PRO A 55 -3.66 2.00 0.62
C PRO A 55 -4.18 0.60 0.27
N ALA A 56 -3.25 -0.35 0.05
CA ALA A 56 -3.50 -1.79 0.04
C ALA A 56 -2.33 -2.51 0.72
N ILE A 57 -2.59 -3.65 1.38
CA ILE A 57 -1.61 -4.54 2.03
C ILE A 57 -1.86 -5.98 1.62
#